data_AF-A0A6N8FNH4-F1
#
_entry.id   AF-A0A6N8FNH4-F1
#
_cell.length_a   1.000
_cell.length_b   1.000
_cell.length_c   1.000
_cell.angle_alpha   90.00
_cell.angle_beta   90.00
_cell.angle_gamma   90.00
#
_symmetry.space_group_name_H-M   'P 1'
#
loop_
_entity.id
_entity.type
_entity.pdbx_description
1 polymer ?
#
loop_
_entity_poly.entity_id
_entity_poly.type
_entity_poly.pdbx_seq_one_letter_code
_entity_poly.pdbx_strand_id
1 'polypeptide(L)'
;MSEIACTSIITEIKLHFAETYSGISAKGQRVFDVAVEEETLTNVDVFSEAKGRNTALIKTVSVNVKDGKLDIKFVPRVQLPIINALEVIPTAR
;
A
#
# COMPACT_ATOMS: atom_id res chain seq x y z
N MET A 1 21.08 17.38 28.51
CA MET A 1 19.75 16.76 28.46
C MET A 1 19.69 16.00 27.16
N SER A 2 19.86 14.68 27.19
CA SER A 2 19.76 13.85 25.99
C SER A 2 18.43 13.10 26.09
N GLU A 3 17.47 13.52 25.28
CA GLU A 3 16.20 12.84 25.13
C GLU A 3 16.37 11.75 24.07
N ILE A 4 16.21 10.48 24.46
CA ILE A 4 16.11 9.38 23.51
C ILE A 4 14.61 9.16 23.30
N ALA A 5 14.04 9.82 22.29
CA ALA A 5 12.71 9.46 21.81
C ALA A 5 12.83 8.13 21.06
N CYS A 6 12.41 7.03 21.68
CA CYS A 6 12.27 5.72 21.04
C CYS A 6 10.78 5.42 20.85
N THR A 7 10.08 6.23 20.06
CA THR A 7 8.66 6.03 19.70
C THR A 7 8.48 5.48 18.28
N SER A 8 9.56 5.03 17.65
CA SER A 8 9.55 4.33 16.36
C SER A 8 9.09 2.88 16.52
N ILE A 9 7.92 2.54 16.00
CA ILE A 9 7.42 1.16 15.93
C ILE A 9 7.58 0.66 14.48
N ILE A 10 8.38 -0.39 14.31
CA ILE A 10 8.42 -1.11 13.03
C ILE A 10 7.08 -1.82 12.85
N THR A 11 6.45 -1.56 11.71
CA THR A 11 5.11 -2.05 11.42
C THR A 11 5.10 -2.66 10.03
N GLU A 12 4.57 -3.88 9.91
CA GLU A 12 4.31 -4.51 8.64
C GLU A 12 2.92 -4.08 8.15
N ILE A 13 2.87 -3.48 6.97
CA ILE A 13 1.66 -3.01 6.32
C ILE A 13 1.37 -3.90 5.14
N LYS A 14 0.19 -4.53 5.12
CA LYS A 14 -0.29 -5.28 3.97
C LYS A 14 -1.44 -4.53 3.31
N LEU A 15 -1.25 -4.24 2.03
CA LEU A 15 -2.23 -3.59 1.18
C LEU A 15 -2.84 -4.66 0.29
N HIS A 16 -4.14 -4.91 0.49
CA HIS A 16 -4.88 -5.92 -0.24
C HIS A 16 -5.65 -5.27 -1.38
N PHE A 17 -5.47 -5.83 -2.57
CA PHE A 17 -6.10 -5.36 -3.79
C PHE A 17 -6.76 -6.53 -4.53
N ALA A 18 -7.84 -6.20 -5.24
CA ALA A 18 -8.42 -7.03 -6.27
C ALA A 18 -9.12 -6.11 -7.27
N GLU A 19 -8.79 -6.24 -8.56
CA GLU A 19 -9.47 -5.47 -9.59
C GLU A 19 -10.86 -6.07 -9.83
N THR A 20 -11.87 -5.44 -9.25
CA THR A 20 -13.27 -5.90 -9.30
C THR A 20 -14.13 -5.06 -10.26
N TYR A 21 -13.66 -3.86 -10.63
CA TYR A 21 -14.44 -2.95 -11.48
C TYR A 21 -14.52 -3.49 -12.92
N SER A 22 -15.72 -3.49 -13.50
CA SER A 22 -15.96 -4.00 -14.85
C SER A 22 -15.35 -3.15 -15.97
N GLY A 23 -15.02 -1.89 -15.69
CA GLY A 23 -14.34 -1.02 -16.64
C GLY A 23 -12.85 -1.28 -16.81
N ILE A 24 -12.25 -2.15 -15.98
CA ILE A 24 -10.85 -2.57 -16.11
C ILE A 24 -10.81 -4.02 -16.61
N SER A 25 -10.32 -4.22 -17.82
CA SER A 25 -10.29 -5.49 -18.54
C SER A 25 -8.91 -5.84 -19.11
N ALA A 26 -7.93 -4.94 -18.98
CA ALA A 26 -6.56 -5.14 -19.45
C ALA A 26 -5.53 -4.43 -18.57
N LYS A 27 -4.27 -4.86 -18.68
CA LYS A 27 -3.12 -4.18 -18.06
C LYS A 27 -3.03 -2.71 -18.48
N GLY A 28 -2.55 -1.86 -17.57
CA GLY A 28 -2.30 -0.44 -17.78
C GLY A 28 -3.54 0.46 -17.69
N GLN A 29 -4.74 -0.09 -17.51
CA GLN A 29 -5.97 0.70 -17.44
C GLN A 29 -6.22 1.31 -16.06
N ARG A 30 -5.60 0.76 -15.01
CA ARG A 30 -5.48 1.38 -13.69
C ARG A 30 -4.05 1.22 -13.21
N VAL A 31 -3.38 2.34 -12.99
CA VAL A 31 -2.00 2.39 -12.50
C VAL A 31 -1.91 3.51 -11.47
N PHE A 32 -1.33 3.23 -10.32
CA PHE A 32 -1.16 4.22 -9.25
C PHE A 32 0.07 3.91 -8.42
N ASP A 33 0.55 4.91 -7.70
CA ASP A 33 1.56 4.72 -6.66
C ASP A 33 0.90 4.70 -5.29
N VAL A 34 1.56 4.06 -4.32
CA VAL A 34 1.18 4.08 -2.91
C VAL A 34 2.40 4.48 -2.09
N ALA A 35 2.36 5.67 -1.50
CA ALA A 35 3.34 6.08 -0.50
C ALA A 35 2.87 5.62 0.88
N VAL A 36 3.76 5.00 1.65
CA VAL A 36 3.54 4.51 3.01
C VAL A 36 4.76 4.96 3.82
N GLU A 37 4.62 5.96 4.69
CA GLU A 37 5.76 6.59 5.37
C GLU A 37 6.88 7.00 4.39
N GLU A 38 8.10 6.53 4.62
CA GLU A 38 9.27 6.71 3.75
C GLU A 38 9.30 5.79 2.52
N GLU A 39 8.45 4.76 2.47
CA GLU A 39 8.41 3.77 1.41
C GLU A 39 7.41 4.15 0.32
N THR A 40 7.68 3.77 -0.93
CA THR A 40 6.76 4.00 -2.04
C THR A 40 6.69 2.80 -2.98
N LEU A 41 5.49 2.25 -3.14
CA LEU A 41 5.16 1.31 -4.19
C LEU A 41 4.81 2.08 -5.46
N THR A 42 5.60 1.93 -6.51
CA THR A 42 5.37 2.65 -7.78
C THR A 42 4.72 1.77 -8.83
N ASN A 43 3.93 2.39 -9.71
CA ASN A 43 3.27 1.78 -10.86
C ASN A 43 2.49 0.50 -10.54
N VAL A 44 1.76 0.49 -9.43
CA VAL A 44 0.90 -0.63 -9.04
C VAL A 44 -0.21 -0.79 -10.08
N ASP A 45 -0.19 -1.93 -10.76
CA ASP A 45 -1.22 -2.37 -11.70
C ASP A 45 -1.80 -3.68 -11.19
N VAL A 46 -2.92 -3.57 -10.46
CA VAL A 46 -3.57 -4.71 -9.82
C VAL A 46 -3.98 -5.77 -10.84
N PHE A 47 -4.49 -5.36 -12.02
CA PHE A 47 -4.92 -6.33 -13.04
C PHE A 47 -3.71 -7.10 -13.58
N SER A 48 -2.62 -6.41 -13.90
CA SER A 48 -1.41 -7.02 -14.45
C SER A 48 -0.72 -7.92 -13.41
N GLU A 49 -0.51 -7.41 -12.20
CA GLU A 49 0.20 -8.13 -11.14
C GLU A 49 -0.60 -9.32 -10.59
N ALA A 50 -1.93 -9.18 -10.45
CA ALA A 50 -2.82 -10.27 -10.02
C ALA A 50 -3.16 -11.25 -11.16
N LYS A 51 -2.74 -10.97 -12.41
CA LYS A 51 -3.03 -11.76 -13.62
C LYS A 51 -4.52 -11.84 -13.97
N GLY A 52 -5.27 -10.76 -13.69
CA GLY A 52 -6.66 -10.60 -14.12
C GLY A 52 -7.56 -9.98 -13.07
N ARG A 53 -8.86 -9.90 -13.39
CA ARG A 53 -9.90 -9.41 -12.49
C ARG A 53 -10.17 -10.40 -11.37
N ASN A 54 -10.77 -9.91 -10.29
CA ASN A 54 -11.25 -10.71 -9.16
C ASN A 54 -10.19 -11.65 -8.58
N THR A 55 -8.91 -11.30 -8.73
CA THR A 55 -7.78 -12.07 -8.23
C THR A 55 -7.07 -11.24 -7.18
N ALA A 56 -6.77 -11.85 -6.04
CA ALA A 56 -6.15 -11.15 -4.92
C ALA A 56 -4.67 -10.83 -5.21
N LEU A 57 -4.29 -9.61 -4.85
CA LEU A 57 -2.91 -9.14 -4.80
C LEU A 57 -2.66 -8.56 -3.41
N ILE A 58 -1.56 -8.95 -2.78
CA ILE A 58 -1.12 -8.40 -1.51
C ILE A 58 0.25 -7.76 -1.73
N LYS A 59 0.38 -6.49 -1.38
CA LYS A 59 1.66 -5.78 -1.34
C LYS A 59 2.01 -5.54 0.11
N THR A 60 3.17 -6.03 0.54
CA THR A 60 3.67 -5.86 1.90
C THR A 60 4.80 -4.86 1.92
N VAL A 61 4.76 -3.92 2.85
CA VAL A 61 5.85 -2.98 3.14
C VAL A 61 6.10 -2.92 4.64
N SER A 62 7.37 -2.82 5.04
CA SER A 62 7.75 -2.64 6.44
C SER A 62 8.22 -1.21 6.61
N VAL A 63 7.56 -0.46 7.50
CA VAL A 63 7.82 0.97 7.70
C VAL A 63 8.04 1.29 9.16
N ASN A 64 8.70 2.42 9.41
CA ASN A 64 8.89 2.93 10.75
C ASN A 64 7.92 4.08 11.06
N VAL A 65 6.90 3.80 11.88
CA VAL A 65 5.94 4.81 12.34
C VAL A 65 6.55 5.59 13.52
N LYS A 66 6.91 6.86 13.30
CA LYS A 66 7.72 7.67 14.24
C LYS A 66 6.91 8.56 15.17
N ASP A 67 5.79 9.09 14.68
CA ASP A 67 4.94 10.07 15.37
C ASP A 67 3.64 9.46 15.92
N GLY A 68 3.52 8.13 15.86
CA GLY A 68 2.34 7.39 16.26
C GLY A 68 1.20 7.43 15.25
N LYS A 69 1.41 7.97 14.05
CA LYS A 69 0.43 7.99 12.95
C LYS A 69 1.03 7.32 11.72
N LEU A 70 0.26 6.42 11.12
CA LEU A 70 0.63 5.81 9.85
C LEU A 70 0.06 6.64 8.70
N ASP A 71 0.93 7.21 7.89
CA ASP A 71 0.59 7.99 6.71
C ASP A 71 0.62 7.11 5.45
N ILE A 72 -0.53 7.02 4.78
CA ILE A 72 -0.69 6.32 3.49
C ILE A 72 -1.32 7.26 2.49
N LYS A 73 -0.70 7.38 1.30
CA LYS A 73 -1.20 8.20 0.21
C LYS A 73 -1.23 7.42 -1.09
N PHE A 74 -2.40 7.37 -1.72
CA PHE A 74 -2.59 6.85 -3.06
C PHE A 74 -2.46 7.96 -4.10
N VAL A 75 -1.61 7.76 -5.11
CA VAL A 75 -1.35 8.77 -6.14
C VAL A 75 -1.73 8.19 -7.51
N PRO A 76 -2.82 8.67 -8.15
CA PRO A 76 -3.22 8.17 -9.46
C PRO A 76 -2.17 8.49 -10.53
N ARG A 77 -1.92 7.51 -11.42
CA ARG A 77 -1.23 7.72 -12.69
C ARG A 77 -2.21 7.55 -13.86
N VAL A 78 -2.98 6.45 -13.83
CA VAL A 78 -4.08 6.16 -14.76
C VAL A 78 -5.26 5.65 -13.93
N GLN A 79 -6.43 6.28 -14.09
CA GLN A 79 -7.65 5.98 -13.32
C GLN A 79 -7.47 6.19 -11.79
N LEU A 80 -8.57 6.19 -11.04
CA LEU A 80 -8.53 6.33 -9.58
C LEU A 80 -7.92 5.08 -8.92
N PRO A 81 -7.11 5.22 -7.85
CA PRO A 81 -6.60 4.07 -7.08
C PRO A 81 -7.71 3.29 -6.39
N ILE A 82 -7.44 2.03 -6.03
CA ILE A 82 -8.33 1.20 -5.20
C ILE A 82 -7.54 0.59 -4.06
N ILE A 83 -8.23 0.26 -2.97
CA ILE A 83 -7.77 -0.63 -1.91
C ILE A 83 -8.97 -1.44 -1.42
N ASN A 84 -8.77 -2.74 -1.18
CA ASN A 84 -9.82 -3.64 -0.72
C ASN A 84 -9.71 -3.93 0.77
N ALA A 85 -8.48 -4.01 1.31
CA ALA A 85 -8.25 -4.07 2.76
C ALA A 85 -6.85 -3.55 3.10
N LEU A 86 -6.69 -3.16 4.36
CA LEU A 86 -5.44 -2.70 4.97
C LEU A 86 -5.22 -3.53 6.25
N GLU A 87 -4.10 -4.22 6.34
CA GLU A 87 -3.64 -4.82 7.60
C GLU A 87 -2.45 -4.00 8.12
N VAL A 88 -2.49 -3.67 9.41
CA VAL A 88 -1.44 -2.97 10.14
C VAL A 88 -0.99 -3.89 11.26
N ILE A 89 0.23 -4.41 11.16
CA ILE A 89 0.77 -5.41 12.08
C ILE A 89 1.99 -4.82 12.77
N PRO A 90 1.83 -4.28 13.99
CA PRO A 90 2.95 -3.84 14.80
C PRO A 90 3.90 -5.01 15.01
N THR A 91 5.14 -4.87 14.55
CA THR A 91 6.20 -5.83 14.84
C THR A 91 6.82 -5.39 16.15
N ALA A 92 6.20 -5.81 17.26
CA ALA A 92 6.69 -5.48 18.60
C ALA A 92 8.16 -5.86 18.76
N ARG A 93 8.91 -5.04 19.52
CA ARG A 93 10.21 -5.42 20.06
C ARG A 93 10.05 -6.32 21.27
#